data_AF-A0AAD7BP24-F1
#
_entry.id   AF-A0AAD7BP24-F1
#
_cell.length_a   1.000
_cell.length_b   1.000
_cell.length_c   1.000
_cell.angle_alpha   90.00
_cell.angle_beta   90.00
_cell.angle_gamma   90.00
#
_symmetry.space_group_name_H-M   'P 1'
#
loop_
_entity.id
_entity.type
_entity.pdbx_description
1 polymer ?
#
loop_
_entity_poly.entity_id
_entity_poly.type
_entity_poly.pdbx_seq_one_letter_code
_entity_poly.pdbx_strand_id
1 'polypeptide(L)'
;MAPSPWTTAPELSWLQSQMPKYLIAKTESKLWKFWPEMQEAWFKEFPEERRLGLPGLTDEGDAPDLTAEQSSALGAALKARKERLENWFRNHSKKANTVGTVQRSSADSLEHILFRKPPQHRPHRPIELFQKRNPAIIDAALEKAGFFSMNEEHMSDEVVDWDMESPEQASGRVKATQSQRMIVRTRVVNALFAEASQEEKDAIDELVEEEKKQADLKA
;
A
#
# COMPACT_ATOMS: atom_id res chain seq x y z
N MET A 1 -4.58 5.75 -22.21
CA MET A 1 -3.19 5.63 -22.68
C MET A 1 -2.36 5.12 -21.51
N ALA A 2 -1.46 4.15 -21.71
CA ALA A 2 -0.58 3.70 -20.62
C ALA A 2 0.39 4.84 -20.27
N PRO A 3 0.73 5.03 -18.97
CA PRO A 3 1.72 6.03 -18.59
C PRO A 3 3.06 5.72 -19.27
N SER A 4 3.74 6.76 -19.75
CA SER A 4 5.05 6.59 -20.38
C SER A 4 6.01 5.90 -19.38
N PRO A 5 6.77 4.88 -19.80
CA PRO A 5 7.76 4.26 -18.94
C PRO A 5 8.78 5.31 -18.50
N TRP A 6 9.18 5.26 -17.24
CA TRP A 6 10.18 6.17 -16.70
C TRP A 6 11.61 5.78 -17.11
N THR A 7 11.80 4.53 -17.52
CA THR A 7 13.08 3.97 -17.97
C THR A 7 13.30 4.20 -19.45
N THR A 8 14.52 4.53 -19.85
CA THR A 8 14.96 4.46 -21.25
C THR A 8 15.19 3.01 -21.68
N ALA A 9 15.34 2.76 -22.99
CA ALA A 9 15.65 1.42 -23.50
C ALA A 9 16.95 0.79 -22.92
N PRO A 10 18.09 1.51 -22.84
CA PRO A 10 19.31 0.96 -22.22
C PRO A 10 19.15 0.70 -20.72
N GLU A 11 18.50 1.63 -20.00
CA GLU A 11 18.16 1.47 -18.58
C GLU A 11 17.33 0.17 -18.36
N LEU A 12 16.33 -0.06 -19.20
CA LEU A 12 15.48 -1.25 -19.11
C LEU A 12 16.26 -2.54 -19.40
N SER A 13 17.11 -2.55 -20.43
CA SER A 13 17.95 -3.71 -20.75
C SER A 13 18.88 -4.07 -19.59
N TRP A 14 19.47 -3.07 -18.94
CA TRP A 14 20.32 -3.27 -17.77
C TRP A 14 19.52 -3.84 -16.58
N LEU A 15 18.32 -3.32 -16.32
CA LEU A 15 17.47 -3.84 -15.23
C LEU A 15 17.07 -5.30 -15.47
N GLN A 16 16.76 -5.65 -16.73
CA GLN A 16 16.48 -7.03 -17.11
C GLN A 16 17.68 -7.95 -16.90
N SER A 17 18.89 -7.50 -17.21
CA SER A 17 20.11 -8.31 -17.01
C SER A 17 20.44 -8.57 -15.55
N GLN A 18 20.04 -7.68 -14.62
CA GLN A 18 20.22 -7.89 -13.18
C GLN A 18 19.09 -8.73 -12.52
N MET A 19 17.99 -9.01 -13.23
CA MET A 19 16.85 -9.76 -12.70
C MET A 19 17.23 -11.14 -12.13
N PRO A 20 18.07 -11.97 -12.79
CA PRO A 20 18.45 -13.27 -12.24
C PRO A 20 19.15 -13.15 -10.88
N LYS A 21 20.04 -12.16 -10.71
CA LYS A 21 20.72 -11.91 -9.44
C LYS A 21 19.75 -11.50 -8.34
N TYR A 22 18.77 -10.65 -8.67
CA TYR A 22 17.72 -10.27 -7.72
C TYR A 22 16.92 -11.50 -7.24
N LEU A 23 16.55 -12.40 -8.16
CA LEU A 23 15.79 -13.61 -7.81
C LEU A 23 16.60 -14.53 -6.89
N ILE A 24 17.89 -14.73 -7.16
CA ILE A 24 18.79 -15.52 -6.29
C ILE A 24 18.90 -14.86 -4.90
N ALA A 25 19.13 -13.55 -4.85
CA ALA A 25 19.21 -12.82 -3.58
C ALA A 25 17.89 -12.87 -2.80
N LYS A 26 16.75 -12.90 -3.50
CA LYS A 26 15.42 -13.05 -2.89
C LYS A 26 15.22 -14.44 -2.30
N THR A 27 15.59 -15.51 -3.02
CA THR A 27 15.48 -16.88 -2.51
C THR A 27 16.39 -17.12 -1.31
N GLU A 28 17.58 -16.53 -1.32
CA GLU A 28 18.54 -16.63 -0.20
C GLU A 28 18.25 -15.65 0.94
N SER A 29 17.22 -14.81 0.83
CA SER A 29 16.93 -13.72 1.79
C SER A 29 18.10 -12.74 2.02
N LYS A 30 18.96 -12.54 1.01
CA LYS A 30 20.14 -11.65 1.03
C LYS A 30 19.93 -10.34 0.26
N LEU A 31 18.70 -9.84 0.21
CA LEU A 31 18.38 -8.60 -0.50
C LEU A 31 19.15 -7.37 0.03
N TRP A 32 19.48 -7.37 1.32
CA TRP A 32 20.24 -6.29 1.95
C TRP A 32 21.66 -6.11 1.37
N LYS A 33 22.27 -7.17 0.81
CA LYS A 33 23.55 -7.08 0.07
C LYS A 33 23.35 -6.68 -1.39
N PHE A 34 22.30 -7.20 -2.01
CA PHE A 34 21.98 -6.94 -3.41
C PHE A 34 21.72 -5.45 -3.68
N TRP A 35 20.96 -4.77 -2.82
CA TRP A 35 20.55 -3.40 -3.09
C TRP A 35 21.70 -2.40 -3.16
N PRO A 36 22.64 -2.34 -2.19
CA PRO A 36 23.79 -1.44 -2.27
C PRO A 36 24.63 -1.67 -3.53
N GLU A 37 25.01 -2.93 -3.83
CA GLU A 37 25.85 -3.28 -4.98
C GLU A 37 25.18 -2.91 -6.31
N MET A 38 23.89 -3.23 -6.45
CA MET A 38 23.14 -2.92 -7.66
C MET A 38 22.94 -1.42 -7.83
N GLN A 39 22.61 -0.69 -6.75
CA GLN A 39 22.43 0.76 -6.81
C GLN A 39 23.75 1.48 -7.15
N GLU A 40 24.88 1.06 -6.57
CA GLU A 40 26.19 1.59 -6.92
C GLU A 40 26.51 1.40 -8.40
N ALA A 41 26.33 0.17 -8.91
CA ALA A 41 26.53 -0.13 -10.33
C ALA A 41 25.57 0.67 -11.24
N TRP A 42 24.32 0.85 -10.81
CA TRP A 42 23.33 1.64 -11.55
C TRP A 42 23.75 3.10 -11.67
N PHE A 43 24.07 3.76 -10.55
CA PHE A 43 24.40 5.19 -10.56
C PHE A 43 25.75 5.49 -11.22
N LYS A 44 26.65 4.49 -11.30
CA LYS A 44 27.86 4.58 -12.10
C LYS A 44 27.59 4.59 -13.61
N GLU A 45 26.65 3.76 -14.07
CA GLU A 45 26.30 3.64 -15.49
C GLU A 45 25.33 4.75 -15.94
N PHE A 46 24.41 5.13 -15.05
CA PHE A 46 23.36 6.13 -15.30
C PHE A 46 23.39 7.23 -14.22
N PRO A 47 24.32 8.18 -14.31
CA PRO A 47 24.42 9.28 -13.34
C PRO A 47 23.14 10.13 -13.35
N GLU A 48 22.56 10.35 -12.17
CA GLU A 48 21.36 11.20 -12.06
C GLU A 48 21.66 12.68 -12.31
N GLU A 49 22.89 13.15 -12.09
CA GLU A 49 23.26 14.55 -12.35
C GLU A 49 23.06 14.91 -13.82
N ARG A 50 23.45 13.99 -14.73
CA ARG A 50 23.26 14.15 -16.17
C ARG A 50 21.77 14.27 -16.53
N ARG A 51 20.89 13.59 -15.79
CA ARG A 51 19.44 13.62 -16.03
C ARG A 51 18.77 14.87 -15.48
N LEU A 52 19.28 15.42 -14.38
CA LEU A 52 18.81 16.69 -13.82
C LEU A 52 19.34 17.90 -14.62
N GLY A 53 20.25 17.68 -15.57
CA GLY A 53 20.84 18.75 -16.38
C GLY A 53 21.64 19.73 -15.54
N LEU A 54 22.21 19.28 -14.42
CA LEU A 54 23.01 20.14 -13.55
C LEU A 54 24.29 20.57 -14.30
N PRO A 55 24.48 21.88 -14.55
CA PRO A 55 25.65 22.36 -15.27
C PRO A 55 26.90 22.19 -14.40
N GLY A 56 27.94 21.53 -14.93
CA GLY A 56 29.25 21.44 -14.28
C GLY A 56 29.79 20.02 -14.05
N LEU A 57 29.01 18.96 -14.29
CA LEU A 57 29.54 17.60 -14.38
C LEU A 57 29.86 17.25 -15.84
N THR A 58 30.86 17.92 -16.41
CA THR A 58 31.56 17.41 -17.59
C THR A 58 32.52 16.31 -17.15
N ASP A 59 32.76 15.32 -18.02
CA ASP A 59 33.34 13.98 -17.74
C ASP A 59 34.75 13.92 -17.10
N GLU A 60 35.26 15.00 -16.51
CA GLU A 60 36.59 15.12 -15.92
C GLU A 60 36.52 15.67 -14.48
N GLY A 61 36.28 14.78 -13.51
CA GLY A 61 36.94 14.78 -12.18
C GLY A 61 36.67 15.89 -11.15
N ASP A 62 36.26 17.08 -11.56
CA ASP A 62 36.08 18.21 -10.64
C ASP A 62 34.61 18.31 -10.27
N ALA A 63 34.27 17.89 -9.05
CA ALA A 63 32.95 18.12 -8.48
C ALA A 63 32.77 19.64 -8.32
N PRO A 64 31.92 20.30 -9.13
CA PRO A 64 31.61 21.70 -8.87
C PRO A 64 30.97 21.78 -7.48
N ASP A 65 31.25 22.85 -6.75
CA ASP A 65 30.59 23.16 -5.50
C ASP A 65 29.07 23.28 -5.74
N LEU A 66 28.37 22.16 -5.58
CA LEU A 66 26.91 22.09 -5.68
C LEU A 66 26.32 23.04 -4.64
N THR A 67 25.41 23.91 -5.06
CA THR A 67 24.69 24.74 -4.09
C THR A 67 23.89 23.85 -3.14
N ALA A 68 23.58 24.37 -1.94
CA ALA A 68 22.77 23.62 -0.96
C ALA A 68 21.41 23.18 -1.54
N GLU A 69 20.84 23.96 -2.46
CA GLU A 69 19.60 23.64 -3.15
C GLU A 69 19.80 22.49 -4.17
N GLN A 70 20.89 22.51 -4.93
CA GLN A 70 21.20 21.47 -5.91
C GLN A 70 21.54 20.13 -5.25
N SER A 71 22.29 20.15 -4.14
CA SER A 71 22.61 18.94 -3.39
C SER A 71 21.36 18.32 -2.75
N SER A 72 20.44 19.14 -2.23
CA SER A 72 19.13 18.69 -1.73
C SER A 72 18.28 18.07 -2.84
N ALA A 73 18.21 18.72 -4.01
CA ALA A 73 17.47 18.21 -5.17
C ALA A 73 18.06 16.89 -5.68
N LEU A 74 19.39 16.77 -5.74
CA LEU A 74 20.08 15.54 -6.12
C LEU A 74 19.79 14.41 -5.12
N GLY A 75 19.87 14.70 -3.82
CA GLY A 75 19.53 13.73 -2.76
C GLY A 75 18.09 13.22 -2.88
N ALA A 76 17.13 14.11 -3.13
CA ALA A 76 15.73 13.75 -3.35
C ALA A 76 15.55 12.89 -4.62
N ALA A 77 16.22 13.26 -5.71
CA ALA A 77 16.18 12.50 -6.97
C ALA A 77 16.78 11.09 -6.82
N LEU A 78 17.91 10.96 -6.14
CA LEU A 78 18.54 9.67 -5.85
C LEU A 78 17.62 8.78 -5.02
N LYS A 79 16.99 9.33 -3.96
CA LYS A 79 16.02 8.60 -3.14
C LYS A 79 14.84 8.11 -3.97
N ALA A 80 14.24 9.00 -4.76
CA ALA A 80 13.12 8.66 -5.64
C ALA A 80 13.52 7.59 -6.67
N ARG A 81 14.75 7.62 -7.19
CA ARG A 81 15.24 6.58 -8.10
C ARG A 81 15.37 5.23 -7.41
N LYS A 82 15.98 5.18 -6.21
CA LYS A 82 16.11 3.93 -5.44
C LYS A 82 14.76 3.26 -5.22
N GLU A 83 13.75 4.04 -4.80
CA GLU A 83 12.38 3.53 -4.63
C GLU A 83 11.78 2.99 -5.94
N ARG A 84 12.00 3.69 -7.07
CA ARG A 84 11.55 3.23 -8.39
C ARG A 84 12.22 1.93 -8.81
N LEU A 85 13.52 1.79 -8.58
CA LEU A 85 14.28 0.56 -8.85
C LEU A 85 13.72 -0.61 -8.02
N GLU A 86 13.54 -0.40 -6.72
CA GLU A 86 12.95 -1.43 -5.84
C GLU A 86 11.57 -1.87 -6.30
N ASN A 87 10.69 -0.90 -6.55
CA ASN A 87 9.33 -1.17 -7.02
C ASN A 87 9.34 -1.88 -8.38
N TRP A 88 10.26 -1.51 -9.28
CA TRP A 88 10.40 -2.18 -10.57
C TRP A 88 10.74 -3.66 -10.38
N PHE A 89 11.76 -4.03 -9.60
CA PHE A 89 12.09 -5.43 -9.35
C PHE A 89 10.96 -6.17 -8.63
N ARG A 90 10.32 -5.55 -7.63
CA ARG A 90 9.18 -6.16 -6.93
C ARG A 90 8.04 -6.50 -7.91
N ASN A 91 7.69 -5.56 -8.81
CA ASN A 91 6.62 -5.74 -9.80
C ASN A 91 6.99 -6.74 -10.89
N HIS A 92 8.26 -6.78 -11.32
CA HIS A 92 8.71 -7.64 -12.40
C HIS A 92 9.13 -9.04 -11.92
N SER A 93 9.41 -9.23 -10.63
CA SER A 93 9.68 -10.56 -10.04
C SER A 93 8.45 -11.46 -10.01
N LYS A 94 7.25 -10.89 -9.94
CA LYS A 94 5.98 -11.65 -10.02
C LYS A 94 5.73 -12.19 -11.42
N LYS A 95 6.14 -11.43 -12.45
CA LYS A 95 5.97 -11.84 -13.85
C LYS A 95 6.75 -13.11 -14.17
N ALA A 96 7.93 -13.32 -13.57
CA ALA A 96 8.69 -14.58 -13.75
C ALA A 96 7.89 -15.82 -13.30
N ASN A 97 7.09 -15.72 -12.25
CA ASN A 97 6.18 -16.80 -11.82
C ASN A 97 4.86 -16.84 -12.60
N THR A 98 4.55 -15.80 -13.37
CA THR A 98 3.33 -15.69 -14.18
C THR A 98 3.60 -16.02 -15.67
N VAL A 99 4.83 -16.37 -16.06
CA VAL A 99 5.12 -16.92 -17.39
C VAL A 99 4.46 -18.30 -17.57
N GLY A 100 4.00 -18.94 -16.49
CA GLY A 100 3.10 -20.10 -16.56
C GLY A 100 1.60 -19.77 -16.69
N THR A 101 1.18 -18.49 -16.75
CA THR A 101 -0.26 -18.14 -16.63
C THR A 101 -0.77 -17.09 -17.63
N VAL A 102 0.06 -16.63 -18.57
CA VAL A 102 -0.40 -15.69 -19.61
C VAL A 102 0.12 -16.07 -21.00
N GLN A 103 -0.23 -17.27 -21.45
CA GLN A 103 -0.87 -17.38 -22.76
C GLN A 103 -2.37 -17.49 -22.50
N ARG A 104 -3.02 -16.37 -22.18
CA ARG A 104 -4.48 -16.27 -22.36
C ARG A 104 -4.71 -16.08 -23.86
N SER A 105 -4.62 -17.19 -24.59
CA SER A 105 -5.31 -17.31 -25.86
C SER A 105 -6.79 -17.04 -25.57
N SER A 106 -7.39 -16.13 -26.33
CA SER A 106 -8.82 -15.81 -26.31
C SER A 106 -9.73 -16.99 -26.73
N ALA A 107 -9.17 -18.20 -26.79
CA ALA A 107 -9.83 -19.45 -27.17
C ALA A 107 -9.77 -20.51 -26.05
N ASP A 108 -9.16 -20.22 -24.90
CA ASP A 108 -8.95 -21.17 -23.80
C ASP A 108 -9.50 -20.54 -22.51
N SER A 109 -10.62 -20.95 -21.93
CA SER A 109 -11.55 -22.03 -22.22
C SER A 109 -12.83 -21.66 -21.46
N LEU A 110 -14.02 -21.84 -22.05
CA LEU A 110 -15.28 -21.75 -21.29
C LEU A 110 -15.25 -22.68 -20.08
N GLU A 111 -14.49 -23.78 -20.15
CA GLU A 111 -14.25 -24.68 -19.02
C GLU A 111 -13.49 -23.99 -17.88
N HIS A 112 -12.53 -23.10 -18.14
CA HIS A 112 -11.81 -22.43 -17.07
C HIS A 112 -12.65 -21.36 -16.35
N ILE A 113 -13.72 -20.86 -16.98
CA ILE A 113 -14.71 -19.97 -16.35
C ILE A 113 -15.76 -20.81 -15.60
N LEU A 114 -16.18 -21.95 -16.15
CA LEU A 114 -17.16 -22.85 -15.55
C LEU A 114 -16.58 -23.70 -14.39
N PHE A 115 -15.28 -23.99 -14.39
CA PHE A 115 -14.58 -24.76 -13.35
C PHE A 115 -13.65 -23.91 -12.47
N ARG A 116 -13.68 -22.58 -12.62
CA ARG A 116 -13.19 -21.73 -11.53
C ARG A 116 -14.13 -21.98 -10.35
N LYS A 117 -13.63 -22.66 -9.32
CA LYS A 117 -14.28 -22.59 -8.01
C LYS A 117 -14.55 -21.10 -7.76
N PRO A 118 -15.81 -20.69 -7.59
CA PRO A 118 -16.12 -19.29 -7.31
C PRO A 118 -15.23 -18.84 -6.16
N PRO A 119 -14.76 -17.58 -6.14
CA PRO A 119 -13.90 -17.09 -5.08
C PRO A 119 -14.53 -17.53 -3.76
N GLN A 120 -13.85 -18.41 -3.03
CA GLN A 120 -14.39 -18.94 -1.79
C GLN A 120 -14.56 -17.74 -0.87
N HIS A 121 -15.81 -17.35 -0.65
CA HIS A 121 -16.14 -16.32 0.30
C HIS A 121 -15.70 -16.86 1.65
N ARG A 122 -14.60 -16.30 2.19
CA ARG A 122 -14.20 -16.61 3.56
C ARG A 122 -15.40 -16.28 4.47
N PRO A 123 -15.74 -17.13 5.44
CA PRO A 123 -16.75 -16.79 6.43
C PRO A 123 -16.34 -15.49 7.12
N HIS A 124 -17.30 -14.65 7.47
CA HIS A 124 -17.00 -13.42 8.16
C HIS A 124 -16.38 -13.71 9.52
N ARG A 125 -15.47 -12.85 9.96
CA ARG A 125 -14.95 -12.91 11.33
C ARG A 125 -16.03 -12.43 12.30
N PRO A 126 -16.07 -12.89 13.56
CA PRO A 126 -17.04 -12.42 14.56
C PRO A 126 -17.14 -10.88 14.62
N ILE A 127 -16.01 -10.19 14.59
CA ILE A 127 -15.98 -8.72 14.59
C ILE A 127 -16.58 -8.07 13.35
N GLU A 128 -16.46 -8.70 12.18
CA GLU A 128 -17.06 -8.21 10.93
C GLU A 128 -18.59 -8.35 11.00
N LEU A 129 -19.09 -9.44 11.60
CA LEU A 129 -20.52 -9.63 11.86
C LEU A 129 -21.06 -8.68 12.94
N PHE A 130 -20.31 -8.46 14.02
CA PHE A 130 -20.64 -7.45 15.03
C PHE A 130 -20.81 -6.08 14.38
N GLN A 131 -19.85 -5.68 13.54
CA GLN A 131 -19.91 -4.41 12.82
C GLN A 131 -21.13 -4.32 11.90
N LYS A 132 -21.47 -5.40 11.21
CA LYS A 132 -22.61 -5.46 10.30
C LYS A 132 -23.95 -5.39 11.05
N ARG A 133 -24.03 -5.98 12.24
CA ARG A 133 -25.25 -6.04 13.07
C ARG A 133 -25.51 -4.74 13.83
N ASN A 134 -24.45 -4.06 14.27
CA ASN A 134 -24.54 -2.90 15.16
C ASN A 134 -23.91 -1.61 14.58
N PRO A 135 -24.29 -1.18 13.35
CA PRO A 135 -23.70 0.03 12.76
C PRO A 135 -23.99 1.27 13.61
N ALA A 136 -25.20 1.40 14.16
CA ALA A 136 -25.61 2.55 14.97
C ALA A 136 -24.80 2.72 16.27
N ILE A 137 -24.45 1.62 16.95
CA ILE A 137 -23.64 1.65 18.18
C ILE A 137 -22.22 2.12 17.85
N ILE A 138 -21.67 1.63 16.74
CA ILE A 138 -20.33 2.00 16.28
C ILE A 138 -20.28 3.46 15.86
N ASP A 139 -21.28 3.93 15.11
CA ASP A 139 -21.36 5.31 14.67
C ASP A 139 -21.53 6.27 15.86
N ALA A 140 -22.38 5.94 16.83
CA ALA A 140 -22.52 6.71 18.07
C ALA A 140 -21.22 6.77 18.89
N ALA A 141 -20.47 5.66 18.96
CA ALA A 141 -19.18 5.62 19.63
C ALA A 141 -18.09 6.41 18.88
N LEU A 142 -18.13 6.41 17.55
CA LEU A 142 -17.24 7.22 16.71
C LEU A 142 -17.53 8.71 16.87
N GLU A 143 -18.81 9.10 16.88
CA GLU A 143 -19.23 10.49 17.15
C GLU A 143 -18.77 10.96 18.53
N LYS A 144 -18.94 10.13 19.56
CA LYS A 144 -18.42 10.40 20.91
C LYS A 144 -16.90 10.50 20.95
N ALA A 145 -16.18 9.86 20.03
CA ALA A 145 -14.73 9.98 19.89
C ALA A 145 -14.31 11.15 18.98
N GLY A 146 -15.24 12.02 18.55
CA GLY A 146 -14.97 13.14 17.65
C GLY A 146 -14.78 12.73 16.18
N PHE A 147 -15.15 11.51 15.81
CA PHE A 147 -15.10 11.00 14.44
C PHE A 147 -16.50 10.91 13.86
N PHE A 148 -16.90 11.93 13.07
CA PHE A 148 -18.16 11.88 12.35
C PHE A 148 -18.11 10.84 11.21
N SER A 149 -19.15 10.01 11.15
CA SER A 149 -19.36 9.07 10.04
C SER A 149 -19.61 9.85 8.75
N MET A 150 -18.78 9.61 7.72
CA MET A 150 -19.02 10.15 6.38
C MET A 150 -20.13 9.36 5.71
N ASN A 151 -21.38 9.61 6.08
CA ASN A 151 -22.44 9.53 5.07
C ASN A 151 -22.56 10.92 4.45
N GLU A 152 -22.01 11.02 3.22
CA GLU A 152 -22.23 12.09 2.24
C GLU A 152 -23.69 12.53 2.29
N GLU A 153 -24.04 13.77 2.63
CA GLU A 153 -24.16 14.83 1.62
C GLU A 153 -24.17 16.26 2.21
N HIS A 154 -24.09 16.45 3.53
CA HIS A 154 -24.13 17.80 4.13
C HIS A 154 -23.01 17.97 5.16
N MET A 155 -21.79 18.28 4.69
CA MET A 155 -20.81 18.95 5.54
C MET A 155 -21.14 20.44 5.57
N SER A 156 -21.97 20.86 6.51
CA SER A 156 -21.85 22.21 7.06
C SER A 156 -20.54 22.26 7.87
N ASP A 157 -19.70 23.24 7.58
CA ASP A 157 -18.39 23.51 8.19
C ASP A 157 -18.50 23.91 9.68
N GLU A 158 -19.10 23.06 10.52
CA GLU A 158 -19.14 23.29 11.96
C GLU A 158 -18.20 22.34 12.68
N VAL A 159 -17.19 22.94 13.28
CA VAL A 159 -16.10 22.26 13.96
C VAL A 159 -16.32 22.35 15.45
N VAL A 160 -16.46 21.20 16.08
CA VAL A 160 -16.53 21.04 17.52
C VAL A 160 -15.11 20.90 18.06
N ASP A 161 -14.72 21.89 18.85
CA ASP A 161 -13.50 21.93 19.65
C ASP A 161 -13.58 20.86 20.75
N TRP A 162 -12.59 19.97 20.81
CA TRP A 162 -12.43 19.05 21.94
C TRP A 162 -11.41 19.68 22.90
N ASP A 163 -11.87 20.02 24.10
CA ASP A 163 -11.15 20.69 25.19
C ASP A 163 -9.65 20.36 25.27
N MET A 164 -8.82 21.37 25.04
CA MET A 164 -7.40 21.41 25.39
C MET A 164 -7.10 22.77 26.04
N GLU A 165 -6.68 22.74 27.31
CA GLU A 165 -6.43 23.90 28.19
C GLU A 165 -5.20 24.77 27.78
N SER A 166 -5.10 25.23 26.53
CA SER A 166 -4.21 26.34 26.19
C SER A 166 -4.52 26.98 24.83
N PRO A 167 -5.12 28.18 24.79
CA PRO A 167 -5.66 28.76 23.56
C PRO A 167 -4.68 29.53 22.65
N GLU A 168 -3.35 29.49 22.85
CA GLU A 168 -2.46 30.42 22.12
C GLU A 168 -1.63 29.86 20.95
N GLN A 169 -1.68 28.56 20.58
CA GLN A 169 -0.71 28.03 19.58
C GLN A 169 -1.18 27.05 18.47
N ALA A 170 -2.47 26.81 18.21
CA ALA A 170 -2.85 25.77 17.22
C ALA A 170 -3.78 26.23 16.08
N SER A 171 -3.32 27.15 15.24
CA SER A 171 -3.96 27.47 13.94
C SER A 171 -3.49 26.51 12.83
N GLY A 172 -3.83 25.22 12.94
CA GLY A 172 -3.52 24.23 11.90
C GLY A 172 -4.36 22.97 12.01
N ARG A 173 -5.58 22.99 11.46
CA ARG A 173 -6.42 21.79 11.33
C ARG A 173 -5.77 20.80 10.35
N VAL A 174 -5.06 19.81 10.87
CA VAL A 174 -4.62 18.68 10.04
C VAL A 174 -5.80 17.72 9.90
N LYS A 175 -6.38 17.65 8.70
CA LYS A 175 -7.37 16.62 8.38
C LYS A 175 -6.73 15.25 8.63
N ALA A 176 -7.30 14.46 9.54
CA ALA A 176 -6.85 13.09 9.75
C ALA A 176 -6.88 12.33 8.42
N THR A 177 -5.76 11.71 8.06
CA THR A 177 -5.62 10.89 6.85
C THR A 177 -6.57 9.71 6.90
N GLN A 178 -7.02 9.21 5.75
CA GLN A 178 -7.91 8.04 5.65
C GLN A 178 -7.39 6.83 6.45
N SER A 179 -6.08 6.62 6.44
CA SER A 179 -5.42 5.56 7.22
C SER A 179 -5.60 5.75 8.72
N GLN A 180 -5.38 6.97 9.24
CA GLN A 180 -5.60 7.27 10.66
C GLN A 180 -7.06 7.04 11.06
N ARG A 181 -8.02 7.40 10.21
CA ARG A 181 -9.46 7.17 10.47
C ARG A 181 -9.79 5.67 10.55
N MET A 182 -9.26 4.88 9.60
CA MET A 182 -9.43 3.43 9.59
C MET A 182 -8.86 2.76 10.85
N ILE A 183 -7.70 3.24 11.32
CA ILE A 183 -7.08 2.74 12.56
C ILE A 183 -7.97 3.05 13.78
N VAL A 184 -8.48 4.28 13.90
CA VAL A 184 -9.37 4.67 15.00
C VAL A 184 -10.65 3.85 14.97
N ARG A 185 -11.31 3.72 13.80
CA ARG A 185 -12.50 2.88 13.64
C ARG A 185 -12.26 1.45 14.07
N THR A 186 -11.14 0.85 13.64
CA THR A 186 -10.79 -0.52 14.02
C THR A 186 -10.62 -0.66 15.54
N ARG A 187 -10.01 0.33 16.21
CA ARG A 187 -9.86 0.32 17.68
C ARG A 187 -11.18 0.46 18.41
N VAL A 188 -12.06 1.36 17.96
CA VAL A 188 -13.39 1.54 18.56
C VAL A 188 -14.22 0.28 18.42
N VAL A 189 -14.25 -0.34 17.23
CA VAL A 189 -14.99 -1.59 17.01
C VAL A 189 -14.42 -2.73 17.87
N ASN A 190 -13.09 -2.85 17.97
CA ASN A 190 -12.47 -3.85 18.84
C ASN A 190 -12.84 -3.64 20.33
N ALA A 191 -12.85 -2.40 20.81
CA ALA A 191 -13.20 -2.08 22.19
C ALA A 191 -14.67 -2.39 22.49
N LEU A 192 -15.59 -1.97 21.61
CA LEU A 192 -17.01 -2.27 21.74
C LEU A 192 -17.28 -3.78 21.70
N PHE A 193 -16.61 -4.51 20.81
CA PHE A 193 -16.74 -5.97 20.76
C PHE A 193 -16.20 -6.63 22.03
N ALA A 194 -15.13 -6.11 22.62
CA ALA A 194 -14.60 -6.62 23.88
C ALA A 194 -15.56 -6.37 25.06
N GLU A 195 -16.23 -5.22 25.09
CA GLU A 195 -17.21 -4.83 26.12
C GLU A 195 -18.61 -5.43 25.91
N ALA A 196 -18.90 -5.96 24.72
CA ALA A 196 -20.19 -6.58 24.42
C ALA A 196 -20.53 -7.72 25.39
N SER A 197 -21.82 -7.88 25.67
CA SER A 197 -22.35 -8.94 26.53
C SER A 197 -21.93 -10.31 26.01
N GLN A 198 -21.74 -11.28 26.90
CA GLN A 198 -21.41 -12.65 26.51
C GLN A 198 -22.50 -13.25 25.61
N GLU A 199 -23.77 -12.96 25.90
CA GLU A 199 -24.91 -13.40 25.08
C GLU A 199 -24.82 -12.89 23.63
N GLU A 200 -24.33 -11.66 23.43
CA GLU A 200 -24.17 -11.08 22.10
C GLU A 200 -22.99 -11.69 21.34
N LYS A 201 -21.89 -11.97 22.05
CA LYS A 201 -20.73 -12.69 21.49
C LYS A 201 -21.12 -14.10 21.07
N ASP A 202 -21.85 -14.82 21.92
CA ASP A 202 -22.32 -16.17 21.64
C ASP A 202 -23.27 -16.19 20.44
N ALA A 203 -24.20 -15.22 20.34
CA ALA A 203 -25.09 -15.06 19.18
C ALA A 203 -24.33 -14.76 17.88
N ILE A 204 -23.19 -14.06 17.95
CA ILE A 204 -22.34 -13.79 16.78
C ILE A 204 -21.55 -15.03 16.38
N ASP A 205 -21.01 -15.77 17.35
CA ASP A 205 -20.30 -17.01 17.08
C ASP A 205 -21.23 -18.06 16.47
N GLU A 206 -22.49 -18.13 16.92
CA GLU A 206 -23.52 -18.96 16.29
C GLU A 206 -23.73 -18.61 14.81
N LEU A 207 -23.82 -17.31 14.48
CA LEU A 207 -23.92 -16.85 13.08
C LEU A 207 -22.68 -17.19 12.25
N VAL A 208 -21.48 -17.12 12.83
CA VAL A 208 -20.25 -17.54 12.13
C VAL A 208 -20.31 -19.03 11.80
N GLU A 209 -20.77 -19.86 12.74
CA GLU A 209 -20.93 -21.29 12.50
C GLU A 209 -22.03 -21.59 11.47
N GLU A 210 -23.11 -20.82 11.44
CA GLU A 210 -24.12 -20.91 10.37
C GLU A 210 -23.54 -20.52 9.00
N GLU A 211 -22.78 -19.43 8.90
CA GLU A 211 -22.12 -19.03 7.65
C GLU A 211 -21.12 -20.08 7.16
N LYS A 212 -20.36 -20.69 8.07
CA LYS A 212 -19.46 -21.82 7.75
C LYS A 212 -20.23 -23.01 7.21
N LYS A 213 -21.30 -23.44 7.90
CA LYS A 213 -22.17 -24.54 7.44
C LYS A 213 -22.76 -24.24 6.06
N GLN A 214 -23.20 -23.01 5.82
CA GLN A 214 -23.72 -22.61 4.50
C GLN A 214 -22.62 -22.58 3.42
N ALA A 215 -21.39 -22.20 3.77
CA ALA A 215 -20.26 -22.23 2.84
C ALA A 215 -19.90 -23.67 2.47
N ASP A 216 -19.89 -24.59 3.45
CA ASP A 216 -19.61 -26.01 3.23
C ASP A 216 -20.71 -26.70 2.40
N LEU A 217 -21.98 -26.33 2.60
CA LEU A 217 -23.10 -26.84 1.77
C LEU A 217 -23.03 -26.38 0.31
N LYS A 218 -22.34 -25.27 0.03
CA LYS A 218 -22.20 -24.69 -1.32
C LYS A 218 -20.92 -25.14 -2.03
N ALA A 219 -19.97 -25.74 -1.32
CA ALA A 219 -18.64 -26.13 -1.80
C ALA A 219 -18.62 -27.54 -2.41
#